data_AF-A0A4R3N4L9-F1
#
_entry.id   AF-A0A4R3N4L9-F1
#
_cell.length_a   1.000
_cell.length_b   1.000
_cell.length_c   1.000
_cell.angle_alpha   90.00
_cell.angle_beta   90.00
_cell.angle_gamma   90.00
#
_symmetry.space_group_name_H-M   'P 1'
#
loop_
_entity.id
_entity.type
_entity.pdbx_description
1 polymer ?
#
loop_
_entity_poly.entity_id
_entity_poly.type
_entity_poly.pdbx_seq_one_letter_code
_entity_poly.pdbx_strand_id
1 'polypeptide(L)'
;MRPARPAFSNRLAFGLTALFVATQTQAELYKCRLPDGRVSYQQTACADLAEGQTLSVDTRGPDGSASGPTGQDYSVESQFRQMQAERQTAEMERERARWQAAAEAQHQQRAARDERDPARCAKQRAEIARWKQRLLHGYRTRSEKDINESKLAHHQALAERYCD
;
A
#
# COMPACT_ATOMS: atom_id res chain seq x y z
N MET A 1 51.87 -5.78 34.84
CA MET A 1 51.10 -6.55 35.85
C MET A 1 49.61 -6.43 35.52
N ARG A 2 48.93 -7.58 35.48
CA ARG A 2 47.49 -7.83 35.20
C ARG A 2 46.98 -7.56 33.76
N PRO A 3 46.61 -8.62 33.01
CA PRO A 3 45.98 -8.53 31.69
C PRO A 3 44.43 -8.71 31.75
N ALA A 4 43.81 -8.64 30.56
CA ALA A 4 42.40 -8.88 30.18
C ALA A 4 41.48 -7.65 30.32
N ARG A 5 40.79 -7.21 29.25
CA ARG A 5 39.82 -7.99 28.46
C ARG A 5 39.81 -7.57 26.98
N PRO A 6 39.84 -8.51 26.02
CA PRO A 6 39.31 -8.25 24.69
C PRO A 6 37.81 -8.60 24.63
N ALA A 7 36.99 -7.66 24.16
CA ALA A 7 35.59 -7.90 23.82
C ALA A 7 35.54 -8.59 22.44
N PHE A 8 35.48 -9.91 22.45
CA PHE A 8 35.27 -10.71 21.25
C PHE A 8 33.86 -11.29 21.21
N SER A 9 33.25 -11.15 20.03
CA SER A 9 32.30 -12.06 19.39
C SER A 9 30.93 -12.29 20.03
N ASN A 10 29.99 -11.45 19.62
CA ASN A 10 28.55 -11.72 19.59
C ASN A 10 28.16 -12.57 18.36
N ARG A 11 28.83 -13.72 18.16
CA ARG A 11 28.48 -14.71 17.14
C ARG A 11 28.94 -16.07 17.61
N LEU A 12 28.08 -16.81 18.32
CA LEU A 12 28.10 -18.27 18.58
C LEU A 12 27.33 -18.57 19.88
N ALA A 13 26.00 -18.36 19.88
CA ALA A 13 25.16 -18.76 21.03
C ALA A 13 23.71 -19.10 20.63
N PHE A 14 23.48 -19.56 19.41
CA PHE A 14 22.19 -20.11 18.96
C PHE A 14 22.38 -21.32 18.03
N GLY A 15 23.41 -22.12 18.27
CA GLY A 15 23.77 -23.27 17.43
C GLY A 15 23.58 -24.64 18.09
N LEU A 16 23.02 -24.71 19.30
CA LEU A 16 23.05 -25.94 20.11
C LEU A 16 21.86 -26.07 21.09
N THR A 17 20.66 -25.79 20.60
CA THR A 17 19.41 -26.34 21.14
C THR A 17 18.84 -27.27 20.06
N ALA A 18 19.42 -28.45 19.88
CA ALA A 18 18.91 -29.67 20.53
C ALA A 18 17.37 -29.75 20.32
N LEU A 19 16.90 -30.11 19.13
CA LEU A 19 16.90 -31.49 18.61
C LEU A 19 16.18 -32.46 19.56
N PHE A 20 14.99 -32.10 20.04
CA PHE A 20 14.04 -33.00 20.70
C PHE A 20 12.59 -32.57 20.44
N VAL A 21 12.21 -32.44 19.15
CA VAL A 21 10.78 -32.60 18.80
C VAL A 21 10.58 -34.08 18.54
N ALA A 22 10.25 -34.79 19.61
CA ALA A 22 9.75 -36.16 19.55
C ALA A 22 8.52 -36.15 18.64
N THR A 23 8.66 -36.70 17.44
CA THR A 23 7.51 -37.09 16.64
C THR A 23 6.76 -38.14 17.45
N GLN A 24 5.57 -37.81 17.93
CA GLN A 24 4.62 -38.84 18.34
C GLN A 24 4.18 -39.57 17.07
N THR A 25 4.97 -40.55 16.64
CA THR A 25 4.50 -41.57 15.72
C THR A 25 3.53 -42.42 16.51
N GLN A 26 2.26 -42.02 16.52
CA GLN A 26 1.18 -42.94 16.86
C GLN A 26 1.26 -44.04 15.80
N ALA A 27 1.79 -45.20 16.19
CA ALA A 27 1.81 -46.37 15.34
C ALA A 27 0.36 -46.86 15.23
N GLU A 28 -0.39 -46.27 14.31
CA GLU A 28 -1.71 -46.76 13.93
C GLU A 28 -1.52 -48.15 13.29
N LEU A 29 -1.85 -49.21 14.03
CA LEU A 29 -1.91 -50.56 13.50
C LEU A 29 -3.20 -50.70 12.69
N TYR A 30 -3.06 -50.78 11.36
CA TYR A 30 -4.18 -50.94 10.45
C TYR A 30 -4.65 -52.40 10.44
N LYS A 31 -5.96 -52.60 10.58
CA LYS A 31 -6.62 -53.91 10.53
C LYS A 31 -7.00 -54.24 9.09
N CYS A 32 -6.21 -55.08 8.43
CA CYS A 32 -6.41 -55.47 7.03
C CYS A 32 -7.12 -56.83 6.92
N ARG A 33 -8.21 -56.89 6.14
CA ARG A 33 -8.88 -58.14 5.78
C ARG A 33 -8.21 -58.73 4.54
N LEU A 34 -7.70 -59.95 4.64
CA LEU A 34 -7.17 -60.70 3.52
C LEU A 34 -8.30 -61.36 2.72
N PRO A 35 -8.08 -61.68 1.43
CA PRO A 35 -9.10 -62.28 0.57
C PRO A 35 -9.56 -63.68 1.00
N ASP A 36 -8.80 -64.34 1.87
CA ASP A 36 -9.15 -65.62 2.51
C ASP A 36 -9.99 -65.47 3.79
N GLY A 37 -10.40 -64.24 4.12
CA GLY A 37 -11.19 -63.91 5.31
C GLY A 37 -10.38 -63.74 6.60
N ARG A 38 -9.04 -63.94 6.57
CA ARG A 38 -8.18 -63.70 7.72
C ARG A 38 -7.95 -62.20 7.94
N VAL A 39 -7.59 -61.83 9.16
CA VAL A 39 -7.23 -60.45 9.51
C VAL A 39 -5.74 -60.39 9.83
N SER A 40 -5.02 -59.48 9.19
CA SER A 40 -3.64 -59.13 9.55
C SER A 40 -3.57 -57.70 10.06
N TYR A 41 -2.70 -57.44 11.03
CA TYR A 41 -2.44 -56.09 11.52
C TYR A 41 -1.07 -55.64 11.01
N GLN A 42 -1.03 -54.49 10.35
CA GLN A 42 0.19 -53.95 9.75
C GLN A 42 0.44 -52.52 10.23
N GLN A 43 1.72 -52.14 10.31
CA GLN A 43 2.13 -50.77 10.71
C GLN A 43 1.97 -49.76 9.57
N THR A 44 1.70 -50.24 8.36
CA THR A 44 1.42 -49.44 7.17
C THR A 44 -0.02 -49.66 6.75
N ALA A 45 -0.63 -48.66 6.11
CA ALA A 45 -1.95 -48.80 5.52
C ALA A 45 -2.00 -50.06 4.65
N CYS A 46 -3.15 -50.76 4.69
CA CYS A 46 -3.34 -51.97 3.90
C CYS A 46 -2.98 -51.66 2.45
N ALA A 47 -2.12 -52.48 1.85
CA ALA A 47 -1.84 -52.38 0.43
C ALA A 47 -3.15 -52.67 -0.30
N ASP A 48 -3.93 -51.63 -0.59
CA ASP A 48 -4.98 -51.69 -1.58
C ASP A 48 -4.30 -52.17 -2.85
N LEU A 49 -4.82 -53.29 -3.38
CA LEU A 49 -4.39 -53.89 -4.63
C LEU A 49 -4.14 -52.79 -5.64
N ALA A 50 -2.86 -52.59 -5.95
CA ALA A 50 -2.37 -51.66 -6.94
C ALA A 50 -2.79 -52.14 -8.33
N GLU A 51 -4.02 -51.85 -8.73
CA GLU A 51 -4.46 -51.90 -10.13
C GLU A 51 -5.47 -50.76 -10.37
N GLY A 52 -4.95 -49.62 -10.84
CA GLY A 52 -5.68 -48.77 -11.77
C GLY A 52 -6.87 -47.93 -11.28
N GLN A 53 -7.01 -47.61 -9.98
CA GLN A 53 -7.97 -46.57 -9.60
C GLN A 53 -7.40 -45.18 -9.87
N THR A 54 -7.87 -44.56 -10.95
CA THR A 54 -7.87 -43.10 -11.08
C THR A 54 -8.49 -42.51 -9.82
N LEU A 55 -7.69 -41.77 -9.04
CA LEU A 55 -8.17 -40.97 -7.91
C LEU A 55 -9.31 -40.07 -8.39
N SER A 56 -10.56 -40.49 -8.14
CA SER A 56 -11.73 -39.67 -8.36
C SER A 56 -11.77 -38.69 -7.20
N VAL A 57 -11.22 -37.50 -7.42
CA VAL A 57 -11.34 -36.38 -6.47
C VAL A 57 -12.82 -36.08 -6.34
N ASP A 58 -13.39 -36.30 -5.15
CA ASP A 58 -14.77 -35.95 -4.86
C ASP A 58 -14.91 -34.43 -4.88
N THR A 59 -15.52 -33.91 -5.94
CA THR A 59 -15.78 -32.48 -6.13
C THR A 59 -17.14 -32.08 -5.59
N ARG A 60 -17.83 -32.90 -4.79
CA ARG A 60 -19.10 -32.51 -4.19
C ARG A 60 -18.90 -31.45 -3.11
N GLY A 61 -19.83 -30.49 -3.06
CA GLY A 61 -19.86 -29.49 -2.00
C GLY A 61 -20.09 -30.15 -0.63
N PRO A 62 -19.93 -29.40 0.48
CA PRO A 62 -20.14 -29.91 1.85
C PRO A 62 -21.54 -30.51 2.08
N ASP A 63 -22.50 -30.17 1.20
CA ASP A 63 -23.89 -30.62 1.25
C ASP A 63 -24.15 -31.84 0.34
N GLY A 64 -23.11 -32.41 -0.30
CA GLY A 64 -23.22 -33.55 -1.21
C GLY A 64 -23.76 -33.22 -2.61
N SER A 65 -24.05 -31.95 -2.89
CA SER A 65 -24.44 -31.46 -4.21
C SER A 65 -23.25 -31.52 -5.18
N ALA A 66 -23.51 -31.83 -6.45
CA ALA A 66 -22.51 -31.67 -7.50
C ALA A 66 -22.06 -30.20 -7.48
N SER A 67 -20.77 -29.94 -7.26
CA SER A 67 -20.26 -28.58 -7.40
C SER A 67 -20.68 -28.08 -8.77
N GLY A 68 -21.47 -27.00 -8.79
CA GLY A 68 -21.82 -26.32 -10.03
C GLY A 68 -20.55 -26.03 -10.83
N PRO A 69 -20.65 -25.80 -12.14
CA PRO A 69 -19.47 -25.62 -12.99
C PRO A 69 -18.61 -24.50 -12.39
N THR A 70 -17.51 -24.87 -11.73
CA THR A 70 -16.50 -23.93 -11.29
C THR A 70 -15.79 -23.51 -12.57
N GLY A 71 -16.44 -22.62 -13.33
CA GLY A 71 -16.04 -22.16 -14.65
C GLY A 71 -14.82 -21.25 -14.64
N GLN A 72 -13.96 -21.37 -13.63
CA GLN A 72 -12.63 -20.78 -13.67
C GLN A 72 -11.73 -21.76 -14.41
N ASP A 73 -11.35 -21.37 -15.63
CA ASP A 73 -10.32 -22.05 -16.39
C ASP A 73 -8.98 -21.80 -15.69
N TYR A 74 -8.44 -22.82 -15.03
CA TYR A 74 -7.14 -22.79 -14.37
C TYR A 74 -5.99 -23.21 -15.29
N SER A 75 -6.22 -23.23 -16.62
CA SER A 75 -5.16 -23.53 -17.58
C SER A 75 -3.95 -22.60 -17.43
N VAL A 76 -2.77 -23.10 -17.77
CA VAL A 76 -1.54 -22.29 -17.75
C VAL A 76 -1.67 -21.08 -18.68
N GLU A 77 -2.43 -21.22 -19.77
CA GLU A 77 -2.68 -20.13 -20.71
C GLU A 77 -3.56 -19.03 -20.11
N SER A 78 -4.62 -19.39 -19.36
CA SER A 78 -5.46 -18.39 -18.68
C SER A 78 -4.66 -17.63 -17.61
N GLN A 79 -3.84 -18.34 -16.83
CA GLN A 79 -2.96 -17.74 -15.82
C GLN A 79 -1.91 -16.81 -16.45
N PHE A 80 -1.35 -17.20 -17.59
CA PHE A 80 -0.39 -16.37 -18.32
C PHE A 80 -1.04 -15.07 -18.85
N ARG A 81 -2.24 -15.18 -19.44
CA ARG A 81 -3.01 -14.00 -19.89
C ARG A 81 -3.37 -13.09 -18.72
N GLN A 82 -3.75 -13.65 -17.59
CA GLN A 82 -4.04 -12.89 -16.37
C GLN A 82 -2.80 -12.13 -15.87
N MET A 83 -1.65 -12.80 -15.77
CA MET A 83 -0.39 -12.13 -15.38
C MET A 83 0.01 -11.02 -16.35
N GLN A 84 -0.22 -11.18 -17.66
CA GLN A 84 0.04 -10.12 -18.63
C GLN A 84 -0.90 -8.92 -18.41
N ALA A 85 -2.19 -9.16 -18.20
CA ALA A 85 -3.16 -8.11 -17.93
C ALA A 85 -2.80 -7.34 -16.64
N GLU A 86 -2.45 -8.05 -15.57
CA GLU A 86 -2.02 -7.44 -14.30
C GLU A 86 -0.74 -6.61 -14.44
N ARG A 87 0.22 -7.03 -15.28
CA ARG A 87 1.41 -6.22 -15.56
C ARG A 87 1.07 -4.93 -16.29
N GLN A 88 0.19 -5.01 -17.29
CA GLN A 88 -0.23 -3.84 -18.05
C GLN A 88 -1.00 -2.84 -17.18
N THR A 89 -1.91 -3.33 -16.31
CA THR A 89 -2.62 -2.45 -15.37
C THR A 89 -1.66 -1.79 -14.38
N ALA A 90 -0.73 -2.55 -13.80
CA ALA A 90 0.27 -2.01 -12.89
C ALA A 90 1.18 -0.97 -13.55
N GLU A 91 1.52 -1.16 -14.83
CA GLU A 91 2.32 -0.19 -15.59
C GLU A 91 1.54 1.11 -15.84
N MET A 92 0.29 1.01 -16.27
CA MET A 92 -0.59 2.19 -16.46
C MET A 92 -0.82 2.96 -15.15
N GLU A 93 -1.01 2.26 -14.03
CA GLU A 93 -1.17 2.89 -12.71
C GLU A 93 0.09 3.63 -12.28
N ARG A 94 1.28 3.05 -12.51
CA ARG A 94 2.56 3.71 -12.23
C ARG A 94 2.75 4.95 -13.10
N GLU A 95 2.38 4.89 -14.36
CA GLU A 95 2.46 6.04 -15.26
C GLU A 95 1.51 7.17 -14.82
N ARG A 96 0.27 6.84 -14.48
CA ARG A 96 -0.69 7.79 -13.92
C ARG A 96 -0.18 8.42 -12.63
N ALA A 97 0.37 7.61 -11.71
CA ALA A 97 0.92 8.10 -10.45
C ALA A 97 2.11 9.06 -10.68
N ARG A 98 2.99 8.75 -11.64
CA ARG A 98 4.08 9.66 -12.04
C ARG A 98 3.57 10.98 -12.59
N TRP A 99 2.56 10.94 -13.44
CA TRP A 99 1.97 12.14 -14.02
C TRP A 99 1.31 13.00 -12.95
N GLN A 100 0.54 12.40 -12.03
CA GLN A 100 -0.08 13.09 -10.91
C GLN A 100 0.97 13.72 -9.98
N ALA A 101 2.00 12.97 -9.59
CA ALA A 101 3.08 13.48 -8.77
C ALA A 101 3.82 14.65 -9.44
N ALA A 102 4.06 14.58 -10.75
CA ALA A 102 4.68 15.67 -11.50
C ALA A 102 3.79 16.93 -11.56
N ALA A 103 2.48 16.74 -11.76
CA ALA A 103 1.52 17.84 -11.76
C ALA A 103 1.44 18.51 -10.37
N GLU A 104 1.36 17.73 -9.31
CA GLU A 104 1.37 18.23 -7.92
C GLU A 104 2.67 18.98 -7.60
N ALA A 105 3.82 18.42 -7.96
CA ALA A 105 5.11 19.08 -7.77
C ALA A 105 5.18 20.41 -8.54
N GLN A 106 4.65 20.47 -9.77
CA GLN A 106 4.59 21.71 -10.53
C GLN A 106 3.65 22.74 -9.88
N HIS A 107 2.50 22.31 -9.36
CA HIS A 107 1.59 23.18 -8.62
C HIS A 107 2.24 23.74 -7.35
N GLN A 108 2.94 22.92 -6.57
CA GLN A 108 3.67 23.36 -5.39
C GLN A 108 4.77 24.36 -5.74
N GLN A 109 5.54 24.10 -6.80
CA GLN A 109 6.58 25.04 -7.27
C GLN A 109 6.00 26.39 -7.72
N ARG A 110 4.85 26.39 -8.41
CA ARG A 110 4.15 27.62 -8.79
C ARG A 110 3.63 28.38 -7.58
N ALA A 111 3.00 27.67 -6.63
CA ALA A 111 2.54 28.26 -5.38
C ALA A 111 3.70 28.90 -4.59
N ALA A 112 4.83 28.20 -4.48
CA ALA A 112 6.03 28.69 -3.79
C ALA A 112 6.68 29.90 -4.51
N ARG A 113 6.62 29.97 -5.85
CA ARG A 113 7.08 31.15 -6.61
C ARG A 113 6.13 32.35 -6.48
N ASP A 114 4.83 32.09 -6.40
CA ASP A 114 3.82 33.14 -6.25
C ASP A 114 3.71 33.66 -4.80
N GLU A 115 4.32 32.99 -3.82
CA GLU A 115 4.30 33.42 -2.42
C GLU A 115 5.13 34.69 -2.19
N ARG A 116 6.36 34.78 -2.68
CA ARG A 116 7.21 35.96 -2.44
C ARG A 116 7.71 36.61 -3.72
N ASP A 117 6.98 37.62 -4.18
CA ASP A 117 7.31 38.38 -5.39
C ASP A 117 7.59 39.86 -5.03
N PRO A 118 8.86 40.30 -5.04
CA PRO A 118 9.25 41.67 -4.70
C PRO A 118 8.59 42.74 -5.57
N ALA A 119 8.34 42.45 -6.86
CA ALA A 119 7.73 43.40 -7.77
C ALA A 119 6.25 43.58 -7.46
N ARG A 120 5.53 42.47 -7.18
CA ARG A 120 4.14 42.53 -6.70
C ARG A 120 4.05 43.21 -5.34
N CYS A 121 4.95 42.91 -4.40
CA CYS A 121 5.02 43.57 -3.10
C CYS A 121 5.16 45.09 -3.24
N ALA A 122 6.11 45.57 -4.05
CA ALA A 122 6.29 47.00 -4.30
C ALA A 122 5.03 47.66 -4.88
N LYS A 123 4.38 46.99 -5.84
CA LYS A 123 3.10 47.45 -6.42
C LYS A 123 1.99 47.57 -5.37
N GLN A 124 1.81 46.55 -4.51
CA GLN A 124 0.78 46.60 -3.48
C GLN A 124 1.07 47.70 -2.44
N ARG A 125 2.33 47.90 -2.04
CA ARG A 125 2.72 48.99 -1.14
C ARG A 125 2.38 50.37 -1.72
N ALA A 126 2.58 50.57 -3.03
CA ALA A 126 2.21 51.80 -3.71
C ALA A 126 0.69 52.04 -3.72
N GLU A 127 -0.12 51.00 -4.01
CA GLU A 127 -1.58 51.10 -3.95
C GLU A 127 -2.07 51.37 -2.52
N ILE A 128 -1.51 50.70 -1.50
CA ILE A 128 -1.81 50.98 -0.08
C ILE A 128 -1.58 52.46 0.23
N ALA A 129 -0.43 53.02 -0.17
CA ALA A 129 -0.12 54.42 0.05
C ALA A 129 -1.14 55.34 -0.64
N ARG A 130 -1.52 55.03 -1.88
CA ARG A 130 -2.54 55.76 -2.64
C ARG A 130 -3.90 55.74 -1.96
N TRP A 131 -4.37 54.58 -1.48
CA TRP A 131 -5.67 54.46 -0.81
C TRP A 131 -5.68 55.11 0.57
N LYS A 132 -4.57 55.00 1.33
CA LYS A 132 -4.39 55.77 2.57
C LYS A 132 -4.48 57.28 2.30
N GLN A 133 -3.84 57.76 1.25
CA GLN A 133 -3.91 59.17 0.86
C GLN A 133 -5.34 59.60 0.49
N ARG A 134 -6.11 58.75 -0.20
CA ARG A 134 -7.53 59.00 -0.49
C ARG A 134 -8.39 59.09 0.77
N LEU A 135 -8.14 58.25 1.77
CA LEU A 135 -8.84 58.33 3.05
C LEU A 135 -8.49 59.62 3.81
N LEU A 136 -7.24 60.08 3.73
CA LEU A 136 -6.79 61.33 4.37
C LEU A 136 -7.37 62.59 3.72
N HIS A 137 -7.54 62.61 2.40
CA HIS A 137 -8.11 63.75 1.66
C HIS A 137 -9.64 63.88 1.79
N GLY A 138 -10.25 63.07 2.64
CA GLY A 138 -11.67 63.11 2.94
C GLY A 138 -12.51 62.35 1.91
N TYR A 139 -13.76 62.07 2.31
CA TYR A 139 -14.76 61.37 1.52
C TYR A 139 -16.04 62.21 1.49
N ARG A 140 -16.78 62.16 0.38
CA ARG A 140 -18.04 62.92 0.24
C ARG A 140 -19.21 62.20 0.89
N THR A 141 -19.20 60.87 0.84
CA THR A 141 -20.27 60.03 1.40
C THR A 141 -19.70 58.91 2.27
N ARG A 142 -20.53 58.37 3.16
CA ARG A 142 -20.15 57.20 3.98
C ARG A 142 -19.85 55.97 3.13
N SER A 143 -20.62 55.74 2.06
CA SER A 143 -20.37 54.61 1.15
C SER A 143 -19.03 54.71 0.42
N GLU A 144 -18.59 55.92 0.08
CA GLU A 144 -17.27 56.15 -0.53
C GLU A 144 -16.14 55.80 0.45
N LYS A 145 -16.31 56.16 1.74
CA LYS A 145 -15.39 55.75 2.80
C LYS A 145 -15.29 54.22 2.87
N ASP A 146 -16.42 53.53 2.96
CA ASP A 146 -16.46 52.08 3.09
C ASP A 146 -15.80 51.38 1.89
N ILE A 147 -16.01 51.91 0.67
CA ILE A 147 -15.35 51.42 -0.56
C ILE A 147 -13.83 51.64 -0.47
N ASN A 148 -13.38 52.82 -0.05
CA ASN A 148 -11.97 53.14 0.05
C ASN A 148 -11.27 52.30 1.13
N GLU A 149 -11.91 52.06 2.27
CA GLU A 149 -11.44 51.17 3.33
C GLU A 149 -11.39 49.71 2.85
N SER A 150 -12.42 49.24 2.15
CA SER A 150 -12.44 47.91 1.53
C SER A 150 -11.28 47.72 0.53
N LYS A 151 -11.01 48.73 -0.30
CA LYS A 151 -9.87 48.70 -1.24
C LYS A 151 -8.53 48.71 -0.52
N LEU A 152 -8.40 49.52 0.53
CA LEU A 152 -7.20 49.54 1.36
C LEU A 152 -6.95 48.16 1.98
N ALA A 153 -7.96 47.58 2.62
CA ALA A 153 -7.88 46.25 3.23
C ALA A 153 -7.52 45.16 2.21
N HIS A 154 -8.11 45.22 1.01
CA HIS A 154 -7.77 44.30 -0.08
C HIS A 154 -6.28 44.37 -0.46
N HIS A 155 -5.75 45.57 -0.64
CA HIS A 155 -4.33 45.73 -1.00
C HIS A 155 -3.39 45.38 0.18
N GLN A 156 -3.81 45.59 1.43
CA GLN A 156 -3.08 45.14 2.61
C GLN A 156 -2.98 43.61 2.67
N ALA A 157 -4.10 42.90 2.49
CA ALA A 157 -4.10 41.44 2.46
C ALA A 157 -3.24 40.88 1.31
N LEU A 158 -3.26 41.53 0.13
CA LEU A 158 -2.35 41.14 -0.96
C LEU A 158 -0.89 41.45 -0.64
N ALA A 159 -0.58 42.52 0.09
CA ALA A 159 0.78 42.83 0.50
C ALA A 159 1.29 41.81 1.53
N GLU A 160 0.49 41.41 2.53
CA GLU A 160 0.82 40.34 3.47
C GLU A 160 1.18 39.05 2.73
N ARG A 161 0.42 38.71 1.69
CA ARG A 161 0.71 37.52 0.88
C ARG A 161 2.02 37.60 0.10
N TYR A 162 2.37 38.74 -0.50
CA TYR A 162 3.50 38.85 -1.42
C TYR A 162 4.80 39.42 -0.81
N CYS A 163 4.72 40.08 0.36
CA CYS A 163 5.84 40.78 0.99
C CYS A 163 6.49 39.99 2.14
N ASP A 164 5.70 39.25 2.90
CA ASP A 164 6.16 38.51 4.09
C ASP A 164 6.63 37.10 3.71
#